data_AF-A0A7Y5FRB9-F1
#
_entry.id   AF-A0A7Y5FRB9-F1
#
_cell.length_a   1.000
_cell.length_b   1.000
_cell.length_c   1.000
_cell.angle_alpha   90.00
_cell.angle_beta   90.00
_cell.angle_gamma   90.00
#
_symmetry.space_group_name_H-M   'P 1'
#
loop_
_entity.id
_entity.type
_entity.pdbx_description
1 polymer ?
#
loop_
_entity_poly.entity_id
_entity_poly.type
_entity_poly.pdbx_seq_one_letter_code
_entity_poly.pdbx_strand_id
1 'polypeptide(L)'
;MTLQIKILWIVAAVITLVAGLMNAMLSKDYPVSGTIGIEAKKVSYYFEKTYSGKDDYKFLIRSDYEGLRGYFRYYDPVKKDSVIVPLKPEGEFLSGVMPRQKAETVVAYKVFLQAGERLYQVPPGITMETKFYNNFPVYVAVLYYIVILGGILFAVRSALEAFNPRPHFRRFAILTGIFFVLFGFFMEPLKNYYLLGGGPGKVLSPLQMFDFISAALPVIWFAALPLLGSVKRRDVVVIAAGVLTVVIYVIFG
;
A
#
# COMPACT_ATOMS: atom_id res chain seq x y z
N MET A 1 20.89 -20.82 -22.15
CA MET A 1 20.03 -19.61 -22.13
C MET A 1 20.72 -18.53 -22.94
N THR A 2 20.14 -18.10 -24.07
CA THR A 2 20.76 -17.10 -24.96
C THR A 2 20.80 -15.72 -24.29
N LEU A 3 21.76 -14.87 -24.66
CA LEU A 3 21.93 -13.52 -24.10
C LEU A 3 20.63 -12.70 -24.13
N GLN A 4 19.89 -12.80 -25.23
CA GLN A 4 18.59 -12.15 -25.42
C GLN A 4 17.58 -12.56 -24.35
N ILE A 5 17.48 -13.85 -24.00
CA ILE A 5 16.53 -14.30 -22.96
C ILE A 5 16.89 -13.70 -21.60
N LYS A 6 18.19 -13.60 -21.28
CA LYS A 6 18.66 -12.98 -20.03
C LYS A 6 18.27 -11.50 -19.97
N ILE A 7 18.45 -10.76 -21.07
CA ILE A 7 18.08 -9.35 -21.17
C ILE A 7 16.57 -9.18 -20.93
N LEU A 8 15.71 -10.00 -21.53
CA LEU A 8 14.26 -9.90 -21.32
C LEU A 8 13.84 -10.12 -19.86
N TRP A 9 14.52 -11.01 -19.13
CA TRP A 9 14.28 -11.20 -17.70
C TRP A 9 14.75 -10.03 -16.86
N ILE A 10 15.92 -9.46 -17.17
CA ILE A 10 16.43 -8.27 -16.48
C ILE A 10 15.47 -7.10 -16.70
N VAL A 11 15.05 -6.86 -17.94
CA VAL A 11 14.09 -5.78 -18.25
C VAL A 11 12.76 -6.01 -17.55
N ALA A 12 12.24 -7.25 -17.54
CA ALA A 12 11.02 -7.57 -16.81
C ALA A 12 11.15 -7.27 -15.32
N ALA A 13 12.26 -7.68 -14.69
CA ALA A 13 12.53 -7.42 -13.28
C ALA A 13 12.62 -5.91 -12.98
N VAL A 14 13.32 -5.14 -13.81
CA VAL A 14 13.42 -3.68 -13.66
C VAL A 14 12.04 -3.03 -13.75
N ILE A 15 11.23 -3.39 -14.75
CA ILE A 15 9.87 -2.85 -14.91
C ILE A 15 9.01 -3.20 -13.69
N THR A 16 9.05 -4.44 -13.20
CA THR A 16 8.29 -4.86 -12.01
C THR A 16 8.71 -4.09 -10.76
N LEU A 17 10.01 -3.90 -10.55
CA LEU A 17 10.51 -3.12 -9.40
C LEU A 17 10.09 -1.65 -9.48
N VAL A 18 10.22 -1.03 -10.66
CA VAL A 18 9.76 0.34 -10.88
C VAL A 18 8.25 0.46 -10.65
N ALA A 19 7.46 -0.49 -11.15
CA ALA A 19 6.01 -0.51 -10.93
C ALA A 19 5.66 -0.63 -9.44
N GLY A 20 6.37 -1.48 -8.68
CA GLY A 20 6.19 -1.59 -7.23
C GLY A 20 6.52 -0.30 -6.48
N LEU A 21 7.61 0.38 -6.86
CA LEU A 21 7.97 1.68 -6.27
C LEU A 21 6.92 2.76 -6.59
N MET A 22 6.45 2.82 -7.85
CA MET A 22 5.42 3.77 -8.25
C MET A 22 4.09 3.51 -7.54
N ASN A 23 3.69 2.24 -7.43
CA ASN A 23 2.51 1.85 -6.68
C ASN A 23 2.61 2.31 -5.21
N ALA A 24 3.73 2.05 -4.54
CA ALA A 24 3.93 2.47 -3.16
C ALA A 24 3.81 3.99 -2.98
N MET A 25 4.34 4.79 -3.92
CA MET A 25 4.27 6.26 -3.86
C MET A 25 2.88 6.82 -4.16
N LEU A 26 2.11 6.15 -5.03
CA LEU A 26 0.77 6.58 -5.45
C LEU A 26 -0.33 6.03 -4.54
N SER A 27 0.02 5.09 -3.65
CA SER A 27 -0.95 4.42 -2.80
C SER A 27 -1.70 5.41 -1.92
N LYS A 28 -3.01 5.18 -1.76
CA LYS A 28 -3.86 6.01 -0.90
C LYS A 28 -3.39 6.01 0.55
N ASP A 29 -2.74 4.93 0.96
CA ASP A 29 -2.18 4.72 2.29
C ASP A 29 -0.80 5.37 2.48
N TYR A 30 -0.28 6.08 1.46
CA TYR A 30 1.01 6.76 1.57
C TYR A 30 1.00 7.79 2.71
N PRO A 31 2.01 7.78 3.62
CA PRO A 31 2.08 8.66 4.78
C PRO A 31 2.04 10.14 4.41
N VAL A 32 1.43 10.95 5.27
CA VAL A 32 1.49 12.41 5.14
C VAL A 32 2.74 12.88 5.85
N SER A 33 3.68 13.41 5.08
CA SER A 33 4.92 13.98 5.59
C SER A 33 5.14 15.37 5.02
N GLY A 34 5.95 16.16 5.72
CA GLY A 34 6.31 17.50 5.28
C GLY A 34 7.20 18.21 6.28
N THR A 35 7.64 19.39 5.87
CA THR A 35 8.45 20.27 6.70
C THR A 35 7.85 21.66 6.63
N ILE A 36 7.62 22.27 7.79
CA ILE A 36 7.22 23.67 7.91
C ILE A 36 8.31 24.48 8.60
N GLY A 37 8.37 25.77 8.29
CA GLY A 37 9.23 26.72 9.00
C GLY A 37 8.47 27.36 10.16
N ILE A 38 8.92 27.15 11.39
CA ILE A 38 8.44 27.86 12.58
C ILE A 38 9.60 28.71 13.10
N GLU A 39 9.45 30.03 13.09
CA GLU A 39 10.48 30.98 13.58
C GLU A 39 11.88 30.73 12.97
N ALA A 40 11.92 30.59 11.63
CA ALA A 40 13.12 30.27 10.85
C ALA A 40 13.78 28.91 11.16
N LYS A 41 13.18 28.07 12.02
CA LYS A 41 13.61 26.71 12.30
C LYS A 41 12.71 25.69 11.58
N LYS A 42 13.30 24.56 11.19
CA LYS A 42 12.59 23.51 10.46
C LYS A 42 11.88 22.59 11.45
N VAL A 43 10.63 22.29 11.15
CA VAL A 43 9.83 21.29 11.87
C VAL A 43 9.31 20.29 10.86
N SER A 44 9.77 19.04 10.97
CA SER A 44 9.41 17.95 10.07
C SER A 44 8.48 16.96 10.76
N TYR A 45 7.45 16.53 10.05
CA TYR A 45 6.43 15.63 10.57
C TYR A 45 6.23 14.44 9.64
N TYR A 46 5.83 13.31 10.23
CA TYR A 46 5.49 12.09 9.53
C TYR A 46 4.29 11.46 10.24
N PHE A 47 3.18 11.35 9.52
CA PHE A 47 1.93 10.78 10.02
C PHE A 47 1.49 9.63 9.12
N GLU A 48 1.34 8.44 9.72
CA GLU A 48 0.87 7.24 9.02
C GLU A 48 -0.64 7.33 8.80
N LYS A 49 -1.12 6.99 7.60
CA LYS A 49 -2.55 6.88 7.29
C LYS A 49 -3.15 5.54 7.72
N THR A 50 -2.31 4.52 7.85
CA THR A 50 -2.71 3.19 8.30
C THR A 50 -1.76 2.74 9.40
N TYR A 51 -2.30 2.15 10.46
CA TYR A 51 -1.51 1.63 11.57
C TYR A 51 -1.95 0.21 11.90
N SER A 52 -1.00 -0.72 11.93
CA SER A 52 -1.23 -2.16 12.04
C SER A 52 -0.47 -2.78 13.23
N GLY A 53 -0.39 -2.06 14.36
CA GLY A 53 0.35 -2.48 15.56
C GLY A 53 -0.50 -3.14 16.64
N LYS A 54 0.17 -3.84 17.57
CA LYS A 54 -0.46 -4.33 18.81
C LYS A 54 -0.49 -3.28 19.92
N ASP A 55 0.32 -2.24 19.77
CA ASP A 55 0.57 -1.19 20.75
C ASP A 55 -0.12 0.11 20.35
N ASP A 56 -0.01 1.13 21.20
CA ASP A 56 -0.50 2.48 20.91
C ASP A 56 0.21 3.09 19.69
N TYR A 57 -0.53 3.86 18.89
CA TYR A 57 0.05 4.54 17.73
C TYR A 57 0.90 5.72 18.20
N LYS A 58 2.21 5.64 17.97
CA LYS A 58 3.17 6.69 18.28
C LYS A 58 3.61 7.40 17.01
N PHE A 59 3.44 8.72 16.95
CA PHE A 59 4.00 9.55 15.88
C PHE A 59 5.04 10.52 16.44
N LEU A 60 5.98 10.93 15.58
CA LEU A 60 7.11 11.77 15.94
C LEU A 60 7.13 13.03 15.07
N ILE A 61 7.43 14.16 15.70
CA ILE A 61 7.64 15.44 15.03
C ILE A 61 9.03 15.92 15.42
N ARG A 62 9.91 16.07 14.44
CA ARG A 62 11.27 16.57 14.65
C ARG A 62 11.26 18.10 14.60
N SER A 63 11.91 18.74 15.55
CA SER A 63 12.00 20.20 15.63
C SER A 63 13.37 20.65 16.15
N ASP A 64 13.97 21.61 15.47
CA ASP A 64 15.18 22.30 15.95
C ASP A 64 14.84 23.44 16.95
N TYR A 65 13.55 23.71 17.15
CA TYR A 65 13.04 24.75 18.05
C TYR A 65 12.98 24.24 19.49
N GLU A 66 13.75 24.88 20.37
CA GLU A 66 13.78 24.57 21.80
C GLU A 66 12.53 25.08 22.51
N GLY A 67 11.94 24.25 23.37
CA GLY A 67 10.72 24.61 24.09
C GLY A 67 9.45 24.56 23.24
N LEU A 68 9.50 23.94 22.05
CA LEU A 68 8.31 23.66 21.26
C LEU A 68 7.36 22.79 22.09
N ARG A 69 6.12 23.24 22.27
CA ARG A 69 5.06 22.45 22.88
C ARG A 69 4.05 22.06 21.83
N GLY A 70 3.22 21.09 22.12
CA GLY A 70 2.10 20.79 21.24
C GLY A 70 1.12 19.85 21.88
N TYR A 71 0.00 19.68 21.21
CA TYR A 71 -1.01 18.70 21.54
C TYR A 71 -1.66 18.22 20.25
N PHE A 72 -2.26 17.05 20.29
CA PHE A 72 -3.18 16.64 19.24
C PHE A 72 -4.58 16.52 19.80
N ARG A 73 -5.55 16.80 18.95
CA ARG A 73 -6.97 16.64 19.24
C ARG A 73 -7.54 15.59 18.32
N TYR A 74 -8.18 14.57 18.88
CA TYR A 74 -8.87 13.54 18.12
C TYR A 74 -10.27 13.33 18.70
N TYR A 75 -11.19 12.80 17.88
CA TYR A 75 -12.52 12.44 18.36
C TYR A 75 -12.48 11.04 18.98
N ASP A 76 -12.87 10.92 20.25
CA ASP A 76 -12.99 9.64 20.92
C ASP A 76 -14.44 9.12 20.75
N PRO A 77 -14.64 8.04 19.97
CA PRO A 77 -15.98 7.50 19.72
C PRO A 77 -16.63 6.91 20.97
N VAL A 78 -15.85 6.54 21.99
CA VAL A 78 -16.37 5.99 23.26
C VAL A 78 -16.90 7.11 24.14
N LYS A 79 -16.16 8.20 24.27
CA LYS A 79 -16.56 9.37 25.08
C LYS A 79 -17.50 10.32 24.34
N LYS A 80 -17.65 10.16 23.03
CA LYS A 80 -18.38 11.04 22.12
C LYS A 80 -17.93 12.50 22.19
N ASP A 81 -16.66 12.73 22.54
CA ASP A 81 -16.10 14.06 22.71
C ASP A 81 -14.67 14.13 22.13
N SER A 82 -14.21 15.35 21.88
CA SER A 82 -12.85 15.60 21.45
C SER A 82 -11.88 15.50 22.62
N VAL A 83 -10.91 14.59 22.51
CA VAL A 83 -9.86 14.42 23.51
C VAL A 83 -8.63 15.19 23.07
N ILE A 84 -8.08 16.00 23.97
CA ILE A 84 -6.84 16.75 23.77
C ILE A 84 -5.73 16.01 24.52
N VAL A 85 -4.68 15.63 23.82
CA VAL A 85 -3.53 14.92 24.40
C VAL A 85 -2.27 15.73 24.15
N PRO A 86 -1.52 16.11 25.21
CA PRO A 86 -0.27 16.83 25.06
C PRO A 86 0.81 15.94 24.42
N LEU A 87 1.64 16.54 23.57
CA LEU A 87 2.84 15.89 23.04
C LEU A 87 3.92 15.86 24.12
N LYS A 88 4.69 14.77 24.16
CA LYS A 88 5.79 14.59 25.09
C LYS A 88 7.11 14.95 24.42
N PRO A 89 7.94 15.80 25.03
CA PRO A 89 9.28 16.08 24.51
C PRO A 89 10.22 14.89 24.73
N GLU A 90 10.92 14.51 23.67
CA GLU A 90 11.90 13.43 23.59
C GLU A 90 13.14 13.93 22.83
N GLY A 91 13.91 14.83 23.45
CA GLY A 91 15.09 15.45 22.82
C GLY A 91 14.70 16.41 21.67
N GLU A 92 15.19 16.14 20.45
CA GLU A 92 14.82 16.87 19.22
C GLU A 92 13.41 16.51 18.70
N PHE A 93 12.71 15.58 19.36
CA PHE A 93 11.40 15.09 18.93
C PHE A 93 10.30 15.48 19.91
N LEU A 94 9.12 15.74 19.37
CA LEU A 94 7.85 15.72 20.08
C LEU A 94 7.11 14.44 19.71
N SER A 95 6.78 13.62 20.70
CA SER A 95 6.04 12.39 20.50
C SER A 95 4.57 12.53 20.90
N GLY A 96 3.69 12.08 20.02
CA GLY A 96 2.27 11.90 20.32
C GLY A 96 1.94 10.43 20.42
N VAL A 97 1.17 10.05 21.43
CA VAL A 97 0.73 8.66 21.63
C VAL A 97 -0.78 8.62 21.62
N MET A 98 -1.34 7.95 20.61
CA MET A 98 -2.77 7.72 20.48
C MET A 98 -3.09 6.29 20.96
N PRO A 99 -4.02 6.13 21.92
CA PRO A 99 -4.41 4.82 22.40
C PRO A 99 -4.86 3.92 21.27
N ARG A 100 -4.50 2.63 21.35
CA ARG A 100 -4.90 1.63 20.37
C ARG A 100 -6.42 1.62 20.19
N GLN A 101 -6.84 1.62 18.93
CA GLN A 101 -8.24 1.51 18.54
C GLN A 101 -8.58 0.09 18.08
N LYS A 102 -9.87 -0.21 18.01
CA LYS A 102 -10.36 -1.44 17.39
C LYS A 102 -10.03 -1.42 15.89
N ALA A 103 -9.75 -2.60 15.32
CA ALA A 103 -9.58 -2.72 13.87
C ALA A 103 -10.80 -2.18 13.12
N GLU A 104 -10.55 -1.64 11.92
CA GLU A 104 -11.54 -0.96 11.06
C GLU A 104 -11.98 0.43 11.56
N THR A 105 -11.43 0.93 12.66
CA THR A 105 -11.70 2.29 13.15
C THR A 105 -10.85 3.30 12.39
N VAL A 106 -11.48 4.36 11.89
CA VAL A 106 -10.78 5.55 11.37
C VAL A 106 -10.82 6.63 12.44
N VAL A 107 -9.66 7.16 12.81
CA VAL A 107 -9.56 8.29 13.75
C VAL A 107 -9.09 9.52 13.00
N ALA A 108 -9.96 10.53 13.02
CA ALA A 108 -9.62 11.87 12.55
C ALA A 108 -8.98 12.68 13.69
N TYR A 109 -7.85 13.31 13.42
CA TYR A 109 -7.14 14.15 14.38
C TYR A 109 -6.47 15.36 13.73
N LYS A 110 -6.18 16.35 14.56
CA LYS A 110 -5.41 17.55 14.19
C LYS A 110 -4.29 17.73 15.20
N VAL A 111 -3.08 18.00 14.72
CA VAL A 111 -1.92 18.28 15.57
C VAL A 111 -1.66 19.78 15.59
N PHE A 112 -1.45 20.32 16.78
CA PHE A 112 -1.17 21.72 17.03
C PHE A 112 0.16 21.85 17.75
N LEU A 113 1.03 22.72 17.23
CA LEU A 113 2.32 23.06 17.78
C LEU A 113 2.30 24.51 18.25
N GLN A 114 2.84 24.76 19.44
CA GLN A 114 2.90 26.06 20.06
C GLN A 114 4.36 26.48 20.21
N ALA A 115 4.71 27.60 19.56
CA ALA A 115 5.98 28.29 19.71
C ALA A 115 5.71 29.69 20.26
N GLY A 116 6.11 29.93 21.51
CA GLY A 116 5.73 31.14 22.25
C GLY A 116 4.21 31.28 22.36
N GLU A 117 3.68 32.40 21.86
CA GLU A 117 2.23 32.68 21.85
C GLU A 117 1.53 32.22 20.56
N ARG A 118 2.27 31.76 19.55
CA ARG A 118 1.70 31.36 18.26
C ARG A 118 1.37 29.87 18.23
N LEU A 119 0.19 29.56 17.69
CA LEU A 119 -0.28 28.20 17.48
C LEU A 119 -0.27 27.87 15.98
N TYR A 120 0.35 26.75 15.62
CA TYR A 120 0.48 26.25 14.26
C TYR A 120 -0.19 24.88 14.14
N GLN A 121 -1.07 24.70 13.15
CA GLN A 121 -1.62 23.38 12.84
C GLN A 121 -0.69 22.65 11.87
N VAL A 122 -0.42 21.37 12.12
CA VAL A 122 0.49 20.55 11.32
C VAL A 122 -0.20 19.22 10.94
N PRO A 123 -0.43 18.96 9.63
CA PRO A 123 -0.24 19.86 8.49
C PRO A 123 -1.25 21.02 8.48
N PRO A 124 -0.95 22.17 7.83
CA PRO A 124 -1.84 23.33 7.80
C PRO A 124 -3.17 23.03 7.12
N GLY A 125 -4.28 23.29 7.80
CA GLY A 125 -5.64 23.17 7.23
C GLY A 125 -6.12 21.73 6.96
N ILE A 126 -5.28 20.72 7.20
CA ILE A 126 -5.59 19.32 6.90
C ILE A 126 -5.96 18.59 8.20
N THR A 127 -7.10 17.88 8.18
CA THR A 127 -7.42 16.89 9.20
C THR A 127 -6.76 15.58 8.81
N MET A 128 -5.95 15.03 9.70
CA MET A 128 -5.33 13.73 9.50
C MET A 128 -6.34 12.62 9.79
N GLU A 129 -6.33 11.57 8.99
CA GLU A 129 -7.11 10.36 9.24
C GLU A 129 -6.16 9.17 9.29
N THR A 130 -6.18 8.42 10.40
CA THR A 130 -5.44 7.16 10.54
C THR A 130 -6.43 6.02 10.72
N LYS A 131 -6.36 5.02 9.84
CA LYS A 131 -7.14 3.79 9.90
C LYS A 131 -6.36 2.72 10.66
N PHE A 132 -7.01 2.13 11.66
CA PHE A 132 -6.43 1.10 12.50
C PHE A 132 -6.77 -0.29 11.96
N TYR A 133 -5.75 -1.13 11.86
CA TYR A 133 -5.88 -2.54 11.51
C TYR A 133 -5.25 -3.42 12.58
N ASN A 134 -5.62 -4.70 12.58
CA ASN A 134 -4.87 -5.68 13.34
C ASN A 134 -3.54 -5.99 12.66
N ASN A 135 -2.55 -6.38 13.48
CA ASN A 135 -1.30 -6.91 12.96
C ASN A 135 -1.54 -8.29 12.34
N PHE A 136 -0.81 -8.60 11.27
CA PHE A 136 -0.83 -9.89 10.61
C PHE A 136 0.59 -10.48 10.53
N PRO A 137 0.72 -11.81 10.42
CA PRO A 137 2.04 -12.42 10.51
C PRO A 137 2.96 -12.01 9.36
N VAL A 138 4.24 -11.75 9.67
CA VAL A 138 5.23 -11.29 8.69
C VAL A 138 5.37 -12.25 7.50
N TYR A 139 5.26 -13.56 7.73
CA TYR A 139 5.33 -14.55 6.65
C TYR A 139 4.15 -14.42 5.66
N VAL A 140 2.97 -13.98 6.10
CA VAL A 140 1.82 -13.69 5.21
C VAL A 140 2.13 -12.48 4.36
N ALA A 141 2.73 -11.42 4.94
CA ALA A 141 3.17 -10.24 4.20
C ALA A 141 4.20 -10.59 3.12
N VAL A 142 5.23 -11.34 3.48
CA VAL A 142 6.29 -11.77 2.56
C VAL A 142 5.69 -12.60 1.42
N LEU A 143 4.84 -13.58 1.74
CA LEU A 143 4.19 -14.41 0.73
C LEU A 143 3.28 -13.57 -0.19
N TYR A 144 2.57 -12.60 0.37
CA TYR A 144 1.68 -11.70 -0.37
C TYR A 144 2.46 -10.93 -1.45
N TYR A 145 3.57 -10.30 -1.06
CA TYR A 145 4.40 -9.54 -2.00
C TYR A 145 5.09 -10.43 -3.03
N ILE A 146 5.55 -11.64 -2.66
CA ILE A 146 6.12 -12.61 -3.62
C ILE A 146 5.09 -12.98 -4.68
N VAL A 147 3.84 -13.22 -4.29
CA VAL A 147 2.80 -13.66 -5.24
C VAL A 147 2.40 -12.53 -6.18
N ILE A 148 2.16 -11.30 -5.68
CA ILE A 148 1.77 -10.19 -6.56
C ILE A 148 2.92 -9.72 -7.46
N LEU A 149 4.14 -9.55 -6.92
CA LEU A 149 5.31 -9.14 -7.71
C LEU A 149 5.73 -10.23 -8.68
N GLY A 150 5.63 -11.50 -8.28
CA GLY A 150 5.82 -12.65 -9.16
C GLY A 150 4.84 -12.63 -10.33
N GLY A 151 3.55 -12.41 -10.06
CA GLY A 151 2.52 -12.27 -11.10
C GLY A 151 2.82 -11.15 -12.09
N ILE A 152 3.20 -9.97 -11.59
CA ILE A 152 3.57 -8.82 -12.44
C ILE A 152 4.83 -9.12 -13.25
N LEU A 153 5.84 -9.75 -12.65
CA LEU A 153 7.07 -10.17 -13.34
C LEU A 153 6.75 -11.10 -14.51
N PHE A 154 5.93 -12.13 -14.29
CA PHE A 154 5.52 -13.03 -15.36
C PHE A 154 4.60 -12.35 -16.39
N ALA A 155 3.75 -11.40 -15.98
CA ALA A 155 2.92 -10.60 -16.89
C ALA A 155 3.79 -9.76 -17.85
N VAL A 156 4.75 -9.01 -17.32
CA VAL A 156 5.69 -8.21 -18.12
C VAL A 156 6.56 -9.12 -18.99
N ARG A 157 7.06 -10.23 -18.42
CA ARG A 157 7.84 -11.21 -19.18
C ARG A 157 7.04 -11.81 -20.32
N SER A 158 5.74 -12.07 -20.12
CA SER A 158 4.83 -12.54 -21.16
C SER A 158 4.71 -11.52 -22.29
N ALA A 159 4.52 -10.23 -21.97
CA ALA A 159 4.43 -9.16 -22.97
C ALA A 159 5.73 -9.01 -23.77
N LEU A 160 6.88 -9.06 -23.09
CA LEU A 160 8.20 -9.00 -23.71
C LEU A 160 8.52 -10.23 -24.57
N GLU A 161 7.79 -11.33 -24.41
CA GLU A 161 7.94 -12.51 -25.27
C GLU A 161 7.59 -12.22 -26.72
N ALA A 162 6.86 -11.13 -27.01
CA ALA A 162 6.61 -10.67 -28.38
C ALA A 162 7.88 -10.31 -29.15
N PHE A 163 8.97 -9.97 -28.45
CA PHE A 163 10.28 -9.67 -29.04
C PHE A 163 11.21 -10.88 -29.08
N ASN A 164 10.76 -12.06 -28.65
CA ASN A 164 11.54 -13.29 -28.68
C ASN A 164 11.35 -14.01 -30.03
N PRO A 165 12.43 -14.41 -30.74
CA PRO A 165 12.34 -15.14 -32.01
C PRO A 165 11.54 -16.45 -31.94
N ARG A 166 11.47 -17.06 -30.76
CA ARG A 166 10.67 -18.28 -30.51
C ARG A 166 9.76 -18.06 -29.31
N PRO A 167 8.60 -17.43 -29.50
CA PRO A 167 7.78 -16.98 -28.39
C PRO A 167 6.99 -18.12 -27.75
N HIS A 168 7.03 -18.20 -26.42
CA HIS A 168 6.29 -19.14 -25.59
C HIS A 168 5.15 -18.47 -24.84
N PHE A 169 4.32 -17.69 -25.55
CA PHE A 169 3.23 -16.87 -24.97
C PHE A 169 2.35 -17.63 -23.98
N ARG A 170 1.91 -18.85 -24.35
CA ARG A 170 0.97 -19.65 -23.53
C ARG A 170 1.57 -20.08 -22.19
N ARG A 171 2.87 -20.43 -22.14
CA ARG A 171 3.51 -20.90 -20.90
C ARG A 171 3.59 -19.78 -19.87
N PHE A 172 4.09 -18.62 -20.29
CA PHE A 172 4.20 -17.47 -19.37
C PHE A 172 2.82 -16.92 -18.98
N ALA A 173 1.86 -16.87 -19.90
CA ALA A 173 0.50 -16.45 -19.58
C ALA A 173 -0.18 -17.39 -18.56
N ILE A 174 0.03 -18.71 -18.65
CA ILE A 174 -0.50 -19.68 -17.66
C ILE A 174 0.14 -19.43 -16.29
N LEU A 175 1.46 -19.23 -16.24
CA LEU A 175 2.15 -18.91 -14.98
C LEU A 175 1.62 -17.62 -14.38
N THR A 176 1.47 -16.56 -15.18
CA THR A 176 0.86 -15.29 -14.75
C THR A 176 -0.55 -15.51 -14.20
N GLY A 177 -1.38 -16.28 -14.91
CA GLY A 177 -2.73 -16.62 -14.44
C GLY A 177 -2.73 -17.34 -13.10
N ILE A 178 -1.84 -18.30 -12.89
CA ILE A 178 -1.69 -19.01 -11.60
C ILE A 178 -1.34 -18.02 -10.48
N PHE A 179 -0.34 -17.16 -10.69
CA PHE A 179 0.06 -16.16 -9.70
C PHE A 179 -1.08 -15.19 -9.36
N PHE A 180 -1.84 -14.71 -10.35
CA PHE A 180 -2.96 -13.82 -10.07
C PHE A 180 -4.15 -14.52 -9.43
N VAL A 181 -4.44 -15.77 -9.78
CA VAL A 181 -5.46 -16.54 -9.03
C VAL A 181 -5.03 -16.73 -7.57
N LEU A 182 -3.77 -17.08 -7.31
CA LEU A 182 -3.24 -17.17 -5.95
C LEU A 182 -3.31 -15.82 -5.23
N PHE A 183 -2.96 -14.73 -5.91
CA PHE A 183 -3.07 -13.38 -5.37
C PHE A 183 -4.51 -13.04 -4.98
N GLY A 184 -5.41 -13.13 -5.96
CA GLY A 184 -6.79 -12.66 -5.85
C GLY A 184 -7.64 -13.50 -4.92
N PHE A 185 -7.58 -14.82 -5.04
CA PHE A 185 -8.48 -15.73 -4.31
C PHE A 185 -7.91 -16.27 -3.00
N PHE A 186 -6.60 -16.15 -2.77
CA PHE A 186 -5.98 -16.68 -1.56
C PHE A 186 -5.27 -15.59 -0.76
N MET A 187 -4.31 -14.88 -1.37
CA MET A 187 -3.47 -13.94 -0.62
C MET A 187 -4.22 -12.69 -0.15
N GLU A 188 -5.06 -12.09 -1.00
CA GLU A 188 -5.84 -10.90 -0.62
C GLU A 188 -6.89 -11.21 0.47
N PRO A 189 -7.75 -12.25 0.33
CA PRO A 189 -8.69 -12.62 1.39
C PRO A 189 -7.99 -13.02 2.69
N LEU A 190 -6.84 -13.70 2.60
CA LEU A 190 -6.07 -14.09 3.79
C LEU A 190 -5.48 -12.87 4.51
N LYS A 191 -4.88 -11.92 3.77
CA LYS A 191 -4.39 -10.65 4.32
C LYS A 191 -5.52 -9.90 5.02
N ASN A 192 -6.65 -9.74 4.34
CA ASN A 192 -7.81 -9.02 4.86
C ASN A 192 -8.46 -9.74 6.05
N TYR A 193 -8.46 -11.07 6.07
CA TYR A 193 -8.88 -11.86 7.23
C TYR A 193 -8.09 -11.48 8.48
N TYR A 194 -6.76 -11.37 8.39
CA TYR A 194 -5.97 -10.93 9.55
C TYR A 194 -6.19 -9.44 9.88
N LEU A 195 -6.15 -8.55 8.89
CA LEU A 195 -6.27 -7.10 9.10
C LEU A 195 -7.58 -6.70 9.79
N LEU A 196 -8.68 -7.37 9.43
CA LEU A 196 -10.03 -7.09 9.91
C LEU A 196 -10.41 -7.93 11.14
N GLY A 197 -9.47 -8.70 11.69
CA GLY A 197 -9.71 -9.52 12.89
C GLY A 197 -10.69 -10.66 12.67
N GLY A 198 -10.60 -11.32 11.51
CA GLY A 198 -11.26 -12.58 11.25
C GLY A 198 -10.91 -13.61 12.32
N GLY A 199 -11.92 -14.30 12.82
CA GLY A 199 -11.80 -15.34 13.84
C GLY A 199 -12.95 -16.35 13.69
N PRO A 200 -13.02 -17.38 14.56
CA PRO A 200 -14.11 -18.35 14.53
C PRO A 200 -15.46 -17.63 14.62
N GLY A 201 -16.31 -17.77 13.59
CA GLY A 201 -17.64 -17.16 13.52
C GLY A 201 -17.72 -15.77 12.84
N LYS A 202 -16.60 -15.13 12.49
CA LYS A 202 -16.59 -13.87 11.71
C LYS A 202 -16.20 -14.18 10.26
N VAL A 203 -17.20 -14.29 9.39
CA VAL A 203 -17.00 -14.41 7.93
C VAL A 203 -16.93 -13.00 7.34
N LEU A 204 -15.89 -12.71 6.55
CA LEU A 204 -15.80 -11.44 5.84
C LEU A 204 -16.79 -11.41 4.68
N SER A 205 -17.37 -10.25 4.43
CA SER A 205 -18.16 -10.06 3.21
C SER A 205 -17.24 -10.10 1.97
N PRO A 206 -17.76 -10.46 0.77
CA PRO A 206 -16.95 -10.44 -0.45
C PRO A 206 -16.27 -9.09 -0.72
N LEU A 207 -16.94 -7.98 -0.43
CA LEU A 207 -16.39 -6.63 -0.59
C LEU A 207 -15.24 -6.30 0.39
N GLN A 208 -15.13 -7.03 1.50
CA GLN A 208 -14.00 -6.94 2.43
C GLN A 208 -12.89 -7.93 2.10
N MET A 209 -13.20 -9.02 1.39
CA MET A 209 -12.22 -10.03 1.00
C MET A 209 -11.41 -9.62 -0.23
N PHE A 210 -12.03 -8.93 -1.18
CA PHE A 210 -11.42 -8.58 -2.46
C PHE A 210 -11.35 -7.07 -2.65
N ASP A 211 -10.20 -6.59 -3.12
CA ASP A 211 -10.04 -5.24 -3.63
C ASP A 211 -10.16 -5.21 -5.16
N PHE A 212 -10.08 -4.01 -5.75
CA PHE A 212 -10.20 -3.86 -7.19
C PHE A 212 -9.09 -4.60 -7.96
N ILE A 213 -7.85 -4.58 -7.48
CA ILE A 213 -6.70 -5.19 -8.16
C ILE A 213 -6.80 -6.71 -8.08
N SER A 214 -7.11 -7.24 -6.90
CA SER A 214 -7.24 -8.66 -6.61
C SER A 214 -8.37 -9.30 -7.41
N ALA A 215 -9.39 -8.54 -7.78
CA ALA A 215 -10.44 -8.99 -8.70
C ALA A 215 -10.07 -8.78 -10.19
N ALA A 216 -9.51 -7.61 -10.54
CA ALA A 216 -9.26 -7.25 -11.93
C ALA A 216 -8.13 -8.06 -12.58
N LEU A 217 -7.00 -8.26 -11.89
CA LEU A 217 -5.84 -8.94 -12.47
C LEU A 217 -6.13 -10.42 -12.85
N PRO A 218 -6.79 -11.23 -12.00
CA PRO A 218 -7.20 -12.57 -12.42
C PRO A 218 -8.13 -12.56 -13.64
N VAL A 219 -9.10 -11.65 -13.68
CA VAL A 219 -10.07 -11.55 -14.78
C VAL A 219 -9.38 -11.25 -16.11
N ILE A 220 -8.42 -10.32 -16.12
CA ILE A 220 -7.64 -9.98 -17.31
C ILE A 220 -6.93 -11.21 -17.88
N TRP A 221 -6.25 -11.98 -17.02
CA TRP A 221 -5.47 -13.12 -17.47
C TRP A 221 -6.33 -14.36 -17.76
N PHE A 222 -7.45 -14.51 -17.06
CA PHE A 222 -8.44 -15.52 -17.37
C PHE A 222 -9.09 -15.28 -18.74
N ALA A 223 -9.33 -14.01 -19.12
CA ALA A 223 -9.81 -13.64 -20.45
C ALA A 223 -8.72 -13.75 -21.53
N ALA A 224 -7.47 -13.38 -21.21
CA ALA A 224 -6.37 -13.44 -22.17
C ALA A 224 -6.02 -14.88 -22.58
N LEU A 225 -6.07 -15.85 -21.65
CA LEU A 225 -5.64 -17.22 -21.89
C LEU A 225 -6.38 -17.94 -23.05
N PRO A 226 -7.73 -17.94 -23.11
CA PRO A 226 -8.48 -18.48 -24.24
C PRO A 226 -8.18 -17.75 -25.56
N LEU A 227 -8.03 -16.42 -25.51
CA LEU A 227 -7.76 -15.59 -26.69
C LEU A 227 -6.42 -15.92 -27.36
N LEU A 228 -5.44 -16.38 -26.60
CA LEU A 228 -4.17 -16.87 -27.16
C LEU A 228 -4.34 -18.13 -28.02
N GLY A 229 -5.39 -18.91 -27.81
CA GLY A 229 -5.72 -20.08 -28.62
C GLY A 229 -6.43 -19.72 -29.93
N SER A 230 -7.28 -18.69 -29.90
CA SER A 230 -8.22 -18.36 -30.99
C SER A 230 -7.74 -17.25 -31.93
N VAL A 231 -6.87 -16.34 -31.47
CA VAL A 231 -6.47 -15.15 -32.24
C VAL A 231 -5.15 -15.38 -33.00
N LYS A 232 -5.07 -14.87 -34.25
CA LYS A 232 -3.87 -14.96 -35.10
C LYS A 232 -2.71 -14.08 -34.59
N ARG A 233 -3.02 -12.90 -34.05
CA ARG A 233 -2.08 -11.94 -33.43
C ARG A 233 -2.02 -12.12 -31.91
N ARG A 234 -1.37 -13.20 -31.47
CA ARG A 234 -1.24 -13.57 -30.05
C ARG A 234 -0.37 -12.59 -29.27
N ASP A 235 0.63 -12.04 -29.93
CA ASP A 235 1.52 -10.97 -29.45
C ASP A 235 0.74 -9.76 -28.92
N VAL A 236 -0.23 -9.27 -29.70
CA VAL A 236 -1.05 -8.10 -29.33
C VAL A 236 -1.85 -8.38 -28.05
N VAL A 237 -2.42 -9.57 -27.91
CA VAL A 237 -3.20 -9.97 -26.73
C VAL A 237 -2.34 -9.94 -25.47
N VAL A 238 -1.12 -10.52 -25.53
CA VAL A 238 -0.24 -10.57 -24.36
C VAL A 238 0.34 -9.21 -24.02
N ILE A 239 0.70 -8.40 -25.02
CA ILE A 239 1.17 -7.02 -24.80
C ILE A 239 0.06 -6.20 -24.13
N ALA A 240 -1.17 -6.26 -24.65
CA ALA A 240 -2.30 -5.53 -24.08
C ALA A 240 -2.58 -5.96 -22.62
N ALA A 241 -2.62 -7.27 -22.35
CA ALA A 241 -2.83 -7.79 -20.99
C ALA A 241 -1.68 -7.40 -20.03
N GLY A 242 -0.44 -7.44 -20.49
CA GLY A 242 0.73 -7.06 -19.70
C GLY A 242 0.76 -5.56 -19.37
N VAL A 243 0.50 -4.70 -20.36
CA VAL A 243 0.39 -3.25 -20.15
C VAL A 243 -0.75 -2.93 -19.20
N LEU A 244 -1.93 -3.50 -19.42
CA LEU A 244 -3.10 -3.28 -18.57
C LEU A 244 -2.83 -3.71 -17.11
N THR A 245 -2.12 -4.82 -16.91
CA THR A 245 -1.69 -5.30 -15.59
C THR A 245 -0.84 -4.26 -14.85
N VAL A 246 0.19 -3.74 -15.52
CA VAL A 246 1.10 -2.74 -14.93
C VAL A 246 0.34 -1.44 -14.63
N VAL A 247 -0.48 -0.97 -15.57
CA VAL A 247 -1.27 0.25 -15.40
C VAL A 247 -2.23 0.13 -14.23
N ILE A 248 -2.98 -0.97 -14.15
CA ILE A 248 -3.93 -1.19 -13.05
C ILE A 248 -3.21 -1.26 -11.71
N TYR A 249 -2.12 -2.01 -11.62
CA TYR A 249 -1.35 -2.16 -10.39
C TYR A 249 -0.77 -0.82 -9.91
N VAL A 250 -0.20 -0.02 -10.81
CA VAL A 250 0.41 1.26 -10.44
C VAL A 250 -0.62 2.31 -10.01
N ILE A 251 -1.77 2.38 -10.70
CA ILE A 251 -2.75 3.46 -10.50
C ILE A 251 -3.73 3.14 -9.36
N PHE A 252 -4.15 1.88 -9.21
CA PHE A 252 -5.25 1.50 -8.32
C PHE A 252 -4.82 0.82 -7.02
N GLY A 253 -3.51 0.71 -6.76
CA GLY A 253 -3.02 0.12 -5.51
C GLY A 253 -2.55 1.14 -4.50
#